data_AF-A0A969WV79-F1
#
_entry.id   AF-A0A969WV79-F1
#
_cell.length_a   1.000
_cell.length_b   1.000
_cell.length_c   1.000
_cell.angle_alpha   90.00
_cell.angle_beta   90.00
_cell.angle_gamma   90.00
#
_symmetry.space_group_name_H-M   'P 1'
#
loop_
_entity.id
_entity.type
_entity.pdbx_description
1 polymer ?
#
loop_
_entity_poly.entity_id
_entity_poly.type
_entity_poly.pdbx_seq_one_letter_code
_entity_poly.pdbx_strand_id
1 'polypeptide(L)'
;KNPGVGNLNLFRSSEMYLIEAEAQFFQNKPATDVQATLEALTTATGRDPEFKSTATGEELLNQIKKYRAIELWGEGFDWFDHKRWADPIVRKEHKDGGNFMTVLAVTIKPEDNNKWTWRIPAKETDYNDAIGGS
;
A
#
# COMPACT_ATOMS: atom_id res chain seq x y z
N LYS A 1 10.79 -6.91 -32.70
CA LYS A 1 10.56 -6.34 -31.35
C LYS A 1 11.52 -5.16 -31.22
N ASN A 2 11.03 -3.94 -30.97
CA ASN A 2 11.91 -2.79 -30.72
C ASN A 2 12.50 -2.93 -29.30
N PRO A 3 13.82 -3.18 -29.14
CA PRO A 3 14.42 -3.14 -27.83
C PRO A 3 14.36 -1.70 -27.29
N GLY A 4 13.88 -1.53 -26.05
CA GLY A 4 13.86 -0.23 -25.37
C GLY A 4 12.48 0.41 -25.13
N VAL A 5 11.37 -0.21 -25.56
CA VAL A 5 10.02 0.26 -25.25
C VAL A 5 9.44 -0.56 -24.09
N GLY A 6 9.19 0.09 -22.96
CA GLY A 6 8.47 -0.47 -21.82
C GLY A 6 7.08 0.18 -21.70
N ASN A 7 6.05 -0.65 -21.46
CA ASN A 7 4.71 -0.14 -21.16
C ASN A 7 4.59 0.06 -19.65
N LEU A 8 4.12 1.22 -19.23
CA LEU A 8 3.83 1.51 -17.83
C LEU A 8 2.36 1.18 -17.56
N ASN A 9 2.12 0.33 -16.57
CA ASN A 9 0.78 0.06 -16.11
C ASN A 9 0.32 1.18 -15.15
N LEU A 10 -0.95 1.57 -15.23
CA LEU A 10 -1.57 2.55 -14.34
C LEU A 10 -2.58 1.92 -13.38
N PHE A 11 -3.28 0.86 -13.79
CA PHE A 11 -4.26 0.14 -12.97
C PHE A 11 -4.51 -1.26 -13.54
N ARG A 12 -5.00 -2.18 -12.71
CA ARG A 12 -5.28 -3.56 -13.15
C ARG A 12 -6.35 -4.22 -12.30
N SER A 13 -6.93 -5.28 -12.84
CA SER A 13 -8.01 -6.02 -12.17
C SER A 13 -7.64 -6.50 -10.78
N SER A 14 -6.39 -6.92 -10.54
CA SER A 14 -5.95 -7.34 -9.20
C SER A 14 -6.07 -6.25 -8.14
N GLU A 15 -5.83 -5.00 -8.51
CA GLU A 15 -5.99 -3.87 -7.60
C GLU A 15 -7.45 -3.76 -7.15
N MET A 16 -8.41 -4.01 -8.05
CA MET A 16 -9.84 -3.95 -7.75
C MET A 16 -10.26 -5.02 -6.73
N TYR A 17 -9.75 -6.26 -6.84
CA TYR A 17 -10.00 -7.30 -5.83
C TYR A 17 -9.45 -6.92 -4.45
N LEU A 18 -8.27 -6.31 -4.41
CA LEU A 18 -7.66 -5.87 -3.15
C LEU A 18 -8.40 -4.68 -2.53
N ILE A 19 -8.86 -3.74 -3.36
CA ILE A 19 -9.73 -2.64 -2.92
C ILE A 19 -11.05 -3.18 -2.39
N GLU A 20 -11.65 -4.16 -3.07
CA GLU A 20 -12.90 -4.78 -2.64
C GLU A 20 -12.74 -5.48 -1.29
N ALA A 21 -11.72 -6.34 -1.12
CA ALA A 21 -11.47 -7.03 0.14
C ALA A 21 -11.27 -6.04 1.30
N GLU A 22 -10.49 -4.98 1.06
CA GLU A 22 -10.28 -3.94 2.05
C GLU A 22 -11.57 -3.16 2.38
N ALA A 23 -12.35 -2.79 1.37
CA ALA A 23 -13.61 -2.07 1.57
C ALA A 23 -14.62 -2.92 2.34
N GLN A 24 -14.72 -4.22 2.03
CA GLN A 24 -15.55 -5.16 2.77
C GLN A 24 -15.13 -5.24 4.25
N PHE A 25 -13.82 -5.25 4.54
CA PHE A 25 -13.30 -5.20 5.90
C PHE A 25 -13.79 -3.95 6.65
N PHE A 26 -13.61 -2.75 6.09
CA PHE A 26 -14.05 -1.50 6.73
C PHE A 26 -15.58 -1.34 6.80
N GLN A 27 -16.33 -2.04 5.93
CA GLN A 27 -17.79 -2.12 6.01
C GLN A 27 -18.28 -3.12 7.07
N ASN A 28 -17.39 -3.77 7.82
CA ASN A 28 -17.71 -4.82 8.80
C ASN A 28 -18.50 -5.98 8.17
N LYS A 29 -18.18 -6.35 6.93
CA LYS A 29 -18.71 -7.57 6.32
C LYS A 29 -18.21 -8.81 7.07
N PRO A 30 -18.93 -9.94 6.99
CA PRO A 30 -18.43 -11.21 7.53
C PRO A 30 -17.01 -11.49 7.06
N ALA A 31 -16.14 -11.95 7.97
CA ALA A 31 -14.75 -12.25 7.64
C ALA A 31 -14.63 -13.24 6.47
N THR A 32 -15.57 -14.19 6.35
CA THR A 32 -15.65 -15.15 5.25
C THR A 32 -15.77 -14.49 3.89
N ASP A 33 -16.46 -13.35 3.79
CA ASP A 33 -16.67 -12.65 2.53
C ASP A 33 -15.36 -11.96 2.10
N VAL A 34 -14.68 -11.29 3.06
CA VAL A 34 -13.38 -10.66 2.86
C VAL A 34 -12.31 -11.68 2.46
N GLN A 35 -12.28 -12.81 3.17
CA GLN A 35 -11.38 -13.93 2.90
C GLN A 35 -11.62 -14.49 1.48
N ALA A 36 -12.88 -14.70 1.09
CA ALA A 36 -13.24 -15.20 -0.23
C ALA A 36 -12.80 -14.24 -1.35
N THR A 37 -12.97 -12.92 -1.18
CA THR A 37 -12.48 -11.94 -2.16
C THR A 37 -10.96 -11.96 -2.29
N LEU A 38 -10.23 -12.11 -1.17
CA LEU A 38 -8.77 -12.24 -1.20
C LEU A 38 -8.32 -13.55 -1.88
N GLU A 39 -8.97 -14.67 -1.57
CA GLU A 39 -8.70 -16.00 -2.16
C GLU A 39 -9.03 -16.06 -3.67
N ALA A 40 -10.05 -15.30 -4.12
CA ALA A 40 -10.37 -15.15 -5.53
C ALA A 40 -9.22 -14.50 -6.33
N LEU A 41 -8.45 -13.61 -5.69
CA LEU A 41 -7.26 -13.05 -6.31
C LEU A 41 -6.06 -13.99 -6.19
N THR A 42 -5.83 -14.61 -5.04
CA THR A 42 -4.57 -15.33 -4.76
C THR A 42 -4.61 -16.77 -5.27
N THR A 43 -5.47 -17.60 -4.68
CA THR A 43 -5.55 -19.04 -4.95
C THR A 43 -6.14 -19.32 -6.33
N ALA A 44 -7.25 -18.65 -6.67
CA ALA A 44 -7.96 -18.94 -7.92
C ALA A 44 -7.19 -18.54 -9.19
N THR A 45 -6.13 -17.74 -9.06
CA THR A 45 -5.25 -17.35 -10.18
C THR A 45 -3.88 -18.01 -10.14
N GLY A 46 -3.61 -18.83 -9.12
CA GLY A 46 -2.35 -19.55 -8.95
C GLY A 46 -1.18 -18.71 -8.44
N ARG A 47 -1.42 -17.52 -7.86
CA ARG A 47 -0.35 -16.71 -7.22
C ARG A 47 0.21 -17.40 -5.98
N ASP A 48 -0.70 -17.97 -5.19
CA ASP A 48 -0.40 -18.74 -3.99
C ASP A 48 -1.43 -19.87 -3.88
N PRO A 49 -1.19 -21.01 -4.54
CA PRO A 49 -2.17 -22.10 -4.65
C PRO A 49 -2.55 -22.76 -3.32
N GLU A 50 -1.71 -22.61 -2.30
CA GLU A 50 -1.92 -23.20 -0.97
C GLU A 50 -2.55 -22.20 0.01
N PHE A 51 -2.74 -20.95 -0.42
CA PHE A 51 -3.31 -19.92 0.43
C PHE A 51 -4.76 -20.24 0.80
N LYS A 52 -5.01 -20.22 2.10
CA LYS A 52 -6.35 -20.24 2.69
C LYS A 52 -6.34 -19.35 3.92
N SER A 53 -7.21 -18.33 3.94
CA SER A 53 -7.26 -17.41 5.07
C SER A 53 -8.18 -17.93 6.16
N THR A 54 -7.69 -17.89 7.40
CA THR A 54 -8.50 -18.05 8.62
C THR A 54 -8.42 -16.80 9.51
N ALA A 55 -7.73 -15.75 9.02
CA ALA A 55 -7.47 -14.53 9.77
C ALA A 55 -8.76 -13.75 10.01
N THR A 56 -8.87 -13.13 11.18
CA THR A 56 -10.01 -12.28 11.56
C THR A 56 -9.53 -11.01 12.24
N GLY A 57 -10.41 -10.01 12.37
CA GLY A 57 -10.08 -8.75 13.05
C GLY A 57 -8.84 -8.08 12.45
N GLU A 58 -7.94 -7.60 13.31
CA GLU A 58 -6.72 -6.91 12.87
C GLU A 58 -5.80 -7.80 12.01
N GLU A 59 -5.76 -9.11 12.27
CA GLU A 59 -4.95 -10.04 11.48
C GLU A 59 -5.42 -10.09 10.02
N LEU A 60 -6.73 -10.03 9.79
CA LEU A 60 -7.30 -10.00 8.45
C LEU A 60 -6.92 -8.72 7.71
N LEU A 61 -6.97 -7.56 8.39
CA LEU A 61 -6.50 -6.31 7.81
C LEU A 61 -5.01 -6.38 7.46
N ASN A 62 -4.17 -6.87 8.38
CA ASN A 62 -2.74 -7.02 8.14
C ASN A 62 -2.44 -7.98 6.98
N GLN A 63 -3.26 -9.02 6.81
CA GLN A 63 -3.16 -9.92 5.67
C GLN A 63 -3.52 -9.23 4.34
N ILE A 64 -4.57 -8.41 4.31
CA ILE A 64 -4.93 -7.58 3.14
C ILE A 64 -3.77 -6.63 2.79
N LYS A 65 -3.23 -5.91 3.78
CA LYS A 65 -2.08 -5.00 3.61
C LYS A 65 -0.87 -5.75 3.03
N LYS A 66 -0.58 -6.95 3.53
CA LYS A 66 0.52 -7.79 3.03
C LYS A 66 0.33 -8.17 1.56
N TYR A 67 -0.85 -8.67 1.18
CA TYR A 67 -1.10 -9.07 -0.21
C TYR A 67 -1.12 -7.86 -1.16
N ARG A 68 -1.56 -6.68 -0.71
CA ARG A 68 -1.39 -5.44 -1.47
C ARG A 68 0.08 -5.12 -1.74
N ALA A 69 0.94 -5.17 -0.71
CA ALA A 69 2.36 -4.88 -0.86
C ALA A 69 3.09 -5.87 -1.79
N ILE A 70 2.72 -7.16 -1.74
CA ILE A 70 3.28 -8.20 -2.63
C ILE A 70 2.80 -8.00 -4.06
N GLU A 71 1.48 -7.89 -4.24
CA GLU A 71 0.86 -7.89 -5.56
C GLU A 71 1.25 -6.62 -6.33
N LEU A 72 1.19 -5.44 -5.68
CA LEU A 72 1.39 -4.12 -6.30
C LEU A 72 2.83 -3.60 -6.17
N TRP A 73 3.78 -4.50 -5.91
CA TRP A 73 5.18 -4.12 -5.71
C TRP A 73 5.75 -3.42 -6.96
N GLY A 74 6.35 -2.25 -6.77
CA GLY A 74 6.93 -1.47 -7.85
C GLY A 74 5.94 -0.69 -8.72
N GLU A 75 4.63 -0.79 -8.45
CA GLU A 75 3.59 -0.08 -9.21
C GLU A 75 3.19 1.28 -8.60
N GLY A 76 3.85 1.69 -7.50
CA GLY A 76 3.72 3.04 -6.93
C GLY A 76 2.72 3.20 -5.79
N PHE A 77 2.20 2.10 -5.23
CA PHE A 77 1.14 2.15 -4.20
C PHE A 77 1.63 2.23 -2.75
N ASP A 78 2.79 1.65 -2.44
CA ASP A 78 3.29 1.43 -1.07
C ASP A 78 3.21 2.68 -0.17
N TRP A 79 3.72 3.81 -0.64
CA TRP A 79 3.70 5.07 0.13
C TRP A 79 2.28 5.59 0.37
N PHE A 80 1.39 5.51 -0.62
CA PHE A 80 0.00 5.97 -0.49
C PHE A 80 -0.80 5.08 0.47
N ASP A 81 -0.54 3.78 0.43
CA ASP A 81 -1.13 2.78 1.32
C ASP A 81 -0.76 3.04 2.78
N HIS A 82 0.53 3.20 3.09
CA HIS A 82 0.95 3.60 4.43
C HIS A 82 0.33 4.93 4.89
N LYS A 83 0.26 5.93 3.98
CA LYS A 83 -0.29 7.25 4.31
C LYS A 83 -1.77 7.18 4.69
N ARG A 84 -2.59 6.48 3.90
CA ARG A 84 -4.05 6.43 4.12
C ARG A 84 -4.44 5.55 5.30
N TRP A 85 -3.64 4.54 5.64
CA TRP A 85 -3.82 3.75 6.86
C TRP A 85 -3.29 4.44 8.11
N ALA A 86 -2.50 5.50 7.95
CA ALA A 86 -1.70 6.07 9.02
C ALA A 86 -0.81 5.01 9.69
N ASP A 87 -0.21 4.13 8.88
CA ASP A 87 0.75 3.12 9.33
C ASP A 87 2.19 3.64 9.20
N PRO A 88 3.09 3.32 10.15
CA PRO A 88 4.50 3.66 10.00
C PRO A 88 5.16 2.87 8.86
N ILE A 89 6.12 3.49 8.17
CA ILE A 89 7.02 2.81 7.24
C ILE A 89 8.23 2.32 8.04
N VAL A 90 8.41 1.01 8.15
CA VAL A 90 9.49 0.40 8.94
C VAL A 90 10.53 -0.23 8.01
N ARG A 91 11.70 0.40 7.88
CA ARG A 91 12.83 -0.13 7.12
C ARG A 91 13.73 -0.93 8.04
N LYS A 92 13.82 -2.25 7.79
CA LYS A 92 14.62 -3.17 8.59
C LYS A 92 16.01 -3.37 7.97
N GLU A 93 17.01 -3.49 8.83
CA GLU A 93 18.34 -3.91 8.42
C GLU A 93 18.43 -5.44 8.25
N HIS A 94 19.56 -5.91 7.71
CA HIS A 94 19.71 -7.31 7.32
C HIS A 94 19.54 -8.30 8.47
N LYS A 95 20.09 -8.01 9.66
CA LYS A 95 19.97 -8.90 10.84
C LYS A 95 18.53 -9.08 11.34
N ASP A 96 17.64 -8.14 11.01
CA ASP A 96 16.22 -8.16 11.38
C ASP A 96 15.33 -8.64 10.23
N GLY A 97 15.92 -9.28 9.22
CA GLY A 97 15.22 -9.83 8.06
C GLY A 97 14.87 -8.79 6.99
N GLY A 98 15.50 -7.62 7.01
CA GLY A 98 15.33 -6.60 5.98
C GLY A 98 16.43 -6.56 4.93
N ASN A 99 16.42 -5.52 4.11
CA ASN A 99 17.36 -5.30 3.02
C ASN A 99 18.01 -3.90 3.04
N PHE A 100 17.77 -3.10 4.08
CA PHE A 100 18.39 -1.79 4.21
C PHE A 100 19.77 -1.89 4.88
N MET A 101 20.70 -1.03 4.46
CA MET A 101 21.92 -0.79 5.25
C MET A 101 21.53 -0.13 6.58
N THR A 102 22.28 -0.40 7.64
CA THR A 102 21.95 0.06 9.02
C THR A 102 21.63 1.56 9.11
N VAL A 103 22.36 2.42 8.38
CA VAL A 103 22.11 3.87 8.36
C VAL A 103 20.76 4.28 7.73
N LEU A 104 20.18 3.41 6.90
CA LEU A 104 18.89 3.61 6.23
C LEU A 104 17.76 2.77 6.86
N ALA A 105 18.07 1.95 7.86
CA ALA A 105 17.10 1.15 8.62
C ALA A 105 16.39 2.02 9.66
N VAL A 106 15.51 2.87 9.16
CA VAL A 106 14.77 3.86 9.93
C VAL A 106 13.27 3.56 9.94
N THR A 107 12.59 3.99 11.00
CA THR A 107 11.13 4.05 11.03
C THR A 107 10.69 5.47 10.73
N ILE A 108 9.80 5.63 9.75
CA ILE A 108 9.16 6.91 9.41
C ILE A 108 7.74 6.83 9.93
N LYS A 109 7.38 7.74 10.83
CA LYS A 109 6.07 7.73 11.50
C LYS A 109 5.04 8.53 10.71
N PRO A 110 3.74 8.18 10.80
CA PRO A 110 2.66 8.90 10.12
C PRO A 110 2.58 10.39 10.47
N GLU A 111 3.02 10.79 11.66
CA GLU A 111 3.05 12.17 12.12
C GLU A 111 4.23 12.99 11.57
N ASP A 112 5.26 12.34 11.01
CA ASP A 112 6.47 13.01 10.54
C ASP A 112 6.19 13.90 9.31
N ASN A 113 7.02 14.95 9.13
CA ASN A 113 7.05 15.77 7.92
C ASN A 113 5.67 16.24 7.43
N ASN A 114 4.86 16.82 8.33
CA ASN A 114 3.51 17.30 8.05
C ASN A 114 2.58 16.19 7.51
N LYS A 115 2.58 15.04 8.17
CA LYS A 115 1.78 13.85 7.77
C LYS A 115 2.01 13.43 6.32
N TRP A 116 3.27 13.57 5.90
CA TRP A 116 3.73 13.33 4.53
C TRP A 116 2.87 14.07 3.47
N THR A 117 2.46 15.30 3.78
CA THR A 117 1.71 16.15 2.87
C THR A 117 2.68 16.94 2.00
N TRP A 118 2.51 16.82 0.68
CA TRP A 118 3.28 17.59 -0.28
C TRP A 118 3.10 19.08 -0.01
N ARG A 119 4.22 19.81 0.00
CA ARG A 119 4.17 21.27 0.15
C ARG A 119 3.65 21.88 -1.13
N ILE A 120 2.86 22.94 -0.98
CA ILE A 120 2.49 23.81 -2.10
C ILE A 120 3.79 24.45 -2.63
N PRO A 121 4.05 24.43 -3.94
CA PRO A 121 5.23 25.08 -4.51
C PRO A 121 5.27 26.57 -4.18
N ALA A 122 6.46 27.10 -3.86
CA ALA A 122 6.65 28.51 -3.49
C ALA A 122 6.06 29.48 -4.53
N LYS A 123 6.18 29.15 -5.81
CA LYS A 123 5.56 29.94 -6.88
C LYS A 123 4.06 30.13 -6.70
N GLU A 124 3.33 29.13 -6.22
CA GLU A 124 1.89 29.29 -6.02
C GLU A 124 1.58 30.22 -4.84
N THR A 125 2.41 30.19 -3.79
CA THR A 125 2.25 31.14 -2.67
C THR A 125 2.76 32.54 -2.98
N ASP A 126 3.74 32.69 -3.88
CA ASP A 126 4.35 33.98 -4.24
C ASP A 126 3.47 34.78 -5.20
N TYR A 127 2.66 34.10 -6.02
CA TYR A 127 1.85 34.71 -7.09
C TYR A 127 0.33 34.59 -6.89
N ASN A 128 -0.13 33.87 -5.87
CA ASN A 128 -1.56 33.75 -5.55
C ASN A 128 -1.84 34.14 -4.09
N ASP A 129 -2.33 35.36 -3.91
CA ASP A 129 -2.68 35.94 -2.60
C ASP A 129 -3.77 35.14 -1.84
N ALA A 130 -4.51 34.25 -2.51
CA ALA A 130 -5.48 33.37 -1.86
C ALA A 130 -4.85 32.12 -1.21
N ILE A 131 -3.58 31.82 -1.52
CA ILE A 131 -2.89 30.58 -1.12
C ILE A 131 -1.71 30.85 -0.16
N GLY A 132 -1.29 32.11 0.00
CA GLY A 132 -0.24 32.53 0.95
C GLY A 132 -0.78 33.46 2.05
N GLY A 133 -1.29 32.90 3.15
CA GLY A 133 -1.85 33.72 4.23
C GLY A 133 -2.20 32.94 5.51
N SER A 134 -1.19 32.40 6.19
CA SER A 134 -1.17 32.15 7.64
C SER A 134 0.25 31.88 8.13
#